data_AF-A0A093D038-F1
#
_entry.id   AF-A0A093D038-F1
#
_cell.length_a   1.000
_cell.length_b   1.000
_cell.length_c   1.000
_cell.angle_alpha   90.00
_cell.angle_beta   90.00
_cell.angle_gamma   90.00
#
_symmetry.space_group_name_H-M   'P 1'
#
loop_
_entity.id
_entity.type
_entity.pdbx_description
1 polymer ?
#
loop_
_entity_poly.entity_id
_entity_poly.type
_entity_poly.pdbx_seq_one_letter_code
_entity_poly.pdbx_strand_id
1 'polypeptide(L)'
;LEAKELWEQFHKRGTEMVITKSGRRMFPPFKVRCTGLDKKAKYILLMDIVAADDCRYKFHNSRWMVAGKADPEMPKRMYIHPDSPATGEQWMSKVVTFHKLKLTNNISDKHGFTILNSMHKYQPRFHIVRANDILKLPYSTFRTYVFPE
;
A
#
# COMPACT_ATOMS: atom_id res chain seq x y z
N LEU A 1 12.39 -1.54 4.36
CA LEU A 1 11.64 -2.46 3.48
C LEU A 1 12.31 -3.82 3.52
N GLU A 2 11.57 -4.92 3.64
CA GLU A 2 12.13 -6.28 3.55
C GLU A 2 12.15 -6.74 2.08
N ALA A 3 13.08 -7.64 1.73
CA ALA A 3 13.31 -8.10 0.35
C ALA A 3 13.56 -6.95 -0.66
N LYS A 4 14.36 -5.96 -0.24
CA LYS A 4 14.62 -4.75 -1.01
C LYS A 4 15.24 -5.04 -2.37
N GLU A 5 16.18 -5.98 -2.43
CA GLU A 5 16.88 -6.36 -3.67
C GLU A 5 15.90 -6.89 -4.73
N LEU A 6 14.84 -7.59 -4.30
CA LEU A 6 13.79 -8.05 -5.20
C LEU A 6 12.95 -6.87 -5.71
N TRP A 7 12.56 -5.94 -4.82
CA TRP A 7 11.86 -4.72 -5.22
C TRP A 7 12.66 -3.90 -6.21
N GLU A 8 13.95 -3.69 -5.97
CA GLU A 8 14.85 -2.97 -6.88
C GLU A 8 14.94 -3.63 -8.27
N GLN A 9 14.96 -4.97 -8.34
CA GLN A 9 14.94 -5.70 -9.61
C GLN A 9 13.64 -5.48 -10.41
N PHE A 10 12.49 -5.51 -9.74
CA PHE A 10 11.20 -5.20 -10.35
C PHE A 10 11.14 -3.72 -10.77
N HIS A 11 11.57 -2.81 -9.89
CA HIS A 11 11.57 -1.37 -10.11
C HIS A 11 12.37 -1.00 -11.36
N LYS A 12 13.57 -1.57 -11.51
CA LYS A 12 14.44 -1.36 -12.67
C LYS A 12 13.78 -1.74 -14.00
N ARG A 13 12.81 -2.66 -13.99
CA ARG A 13 12.07 -3.10 -15.17
C ARG A 13 10.70 -2.43 -15.32
N GLY A 14 10.32 -1.56 -14.39
CA GLY A 14 8.98 -0.98 -14.30
C GLY A 14 8.02 -1.98 -13.66
N THR A 15 7.91 -1.94 -12.33
CA THR A 15 7.05 -2.85 -11.57
C THR A 15 5.59 -2.76 -12.03
N GLU A 16 5.00 -3.92 -12.33
CA GLU A 16 3.59 -4.04 -12.72
C GLU A 16 2.82 -4.90 -11.72
N MET A 17 1.61 -4.47 -11.38
CA MET A 17 0.72 -5.19 -10.47
C MET A 17 -0.59 -5.53 -11.19
N VAL A 18 -0.93 -6.81 -11.22
CA VAL A 18 -2.19 -7.27 -11.81
C VAL A 18 -3.36 -6.92 -10.90
N ILE A 19 -4.42 -6.36 -11.47
CA ILE A 19 -5.71 -6.08 -10.80
C ILE A 19 -6.81 -6.94 -11.43
N THR A 20 -7.71 -7.47 -10.61
CA THR A 20 -8.83 -8.32 -11.07
C THR A 20 -10.11 -8.00 -10.32
N LYS A 21 -11.27 -8.35 -10.90
CA LYS A 21 -12.58 -8.14 -10.26
C LYS A 21 -12.68 -8.79 -8.87
N SER A 22 -12.13 -10.00 -8.71
CA SER A 22 -12.12 -10.77 -7.46
C SER A 22 -10.99 -10.40 -6.48
N GLY A 23 -10.16 -9.43 -6.83
CA GLY A 23 -9.04 -8.96 -6.03
C GLY A 23 -7.79 -9.85 -6.16
N ARG A 24 -6.66 -9.24 -6.50
CA ARG A 24 -5.37 -9.91 -6.65
C ARG A 24 -4.36 -9.41 -5.62
N ARG A 25 -3.56 -10.31 -5.05
CA ARG A 25 -2.48 -9.94 -4.11
C ARG A 25 -1.28 -9.36 -4.87
N MET A 26 -0.58 -8.43 -4.25
CA MET A 26 0.66 -7.87 -4.79
C MET A 26 1.79 -8.90 -4.79
N PHE A 27 2.65 -8.81 -5.80
CA PHE A 27 3.93 -9.49 -5.84
C PHE A 27 4.99 -8.56 -6.44
N PRO A 28 6.11 -8.28 -5.75
CA PRO A 28 6.46 -8.79 -4.42
C PRO A 28 5.49 -8.31 -3.31
N PRO A 29 5.31 -9.08 -2.21
CA PRO A 29 4.46 -8.65 -1.10
C PRO A 29 5.11 -7.51 -0.32
N PHE A 30 4.32 -6.51 0.09
CA PHE A 30 4.81 -5.41 0.91
C PHE A 30 5.06 -5.87 2.36
N LYS A 31 6.32 -5.82 2.79
CA LYS A 31 6.79 -6.28 4.10
C LYS A 31 7.75 -5.27 4.71
N VAL A 32 7.56 -4.95 5.98
CA VAL A 32 8.40 -3.98 6.70
C VAL A 32 8.74 -4.48 8.09
N ARG A 33 9.90 -4.07 8.59
CA ARG A 33 10.31 -4.26 9.98
C ARG A 33 10.25 -2.91 10.68
N CYS A 34 9.56 -2.88 11.81
CA CYS A 34 9.46 -1.69 12.64
C CYS A 34 10.54 -1.74 13.74
N THR A 35 11.14 -0.60 14.04
CA THR A 35 12.08 -0.41 15.16
C THR A 35 11.81 0.96 15.81
N GLY A 36 12.26 1.15 17.06
CA GLY A 36 12.16 2.45 17.75
C GLY A 36 10.75 2.84 18.24
N LEU A 37 9.79 1.91 18.30
CA LEU A 37 8.48 2.14 18.89
C LEU A 37 8.54 2.06 20.43
N ASP A 38 7.69 2.83 21.11
CA ASP A 38 7.48 2.69 22.56
C ASP A 38 6.86 1.31 22.82
N LYS A 39 7.56 0.46 23.59
CA LYS A 39 7.17 -0.92 23.83
C LYS A 39 5.77 -1.06 24.43
N LYS A 40 5.34 -0.13 25.28
CA LYS A 40 4.05 -0.19 26.01
C LYS A 40 2.92 0.52 25.28
N ALA A 41 3.24 1.47 24.41
CA ALA A 41 2.22 2.19 23.64
C ALA A 41 1.52 1.29 22.61
N LYS A 42 0.25 1.56 22.36
CA LYS A 42 -0.53 0.92 21.28
C LYS A 42 -0.38 1.68 19.97
N TYR A 43 -0.26 0.92 18.89
CA TYR A 43 -0.14 1.42 17.54
C TYR A 43 -1.09 0.68 16.60
N ILE A 44 -1.60 1.41 15.63
CA ILE A 44 -2.32 0.91 14.47
C ILE A 44 -1.39 1.07 13.27
N LEU A 45 -1.16 -0.03 12.57
CA LEU A 45 -0.39 -0.04 11.33
C LEU A 45 -1.35 -0.21 10.17
N LEU A 46 -1.21 0.62 9.14
CA LEU A 46 -2.05 0.57 7.96
C LEU A 46 -1.26 0.92 6.71
N MET A 47 -1.83 0.57 5.56
CA MET A 47 -1.25 0.85 4.25
C MET A 47 -2.33 1.40 3.34
N ASP A 48 -1.99 2.41 2.54
CA ASP A 48 -2.80 2.84 1.41
C ASP A 48 -1.98 2.83 0.12
N ILE A 49 -2.67 3.00 -1.00
CA ILE A 49 -2.06 3.11 -2.31
C ILE A 49 -2.66 4.35 -2.96
N VAL A 50 -1.80 5.30 -3.34
CA VAL A 50 -2.18 6.58 -3.92
C VAL A 50 -1.64 6.71 -5.33
N ALA A 51 -2.32 7.48 -6.18
CA ALA A 51 -1.77 7.84 -7.49
C ALA A 51 -0.39 8.51 -7.32
N ALA A 52 0.59 8.07 -8.12
CA ALA A 52 1.93 8.63 -8.10
C ALA A 52 2.03 9.91 -8.96
N ASP A 53 1.18 10.03 -9.98
CA ASP A 53 1.08 11.15 -10.90
C ASP A 53 -0.34 11.22 -11.51
N ASP A 54 -0.60 12.28 -12.28
CA ASP A 54 -1.87 12.53 -12.98
C ASP A 54 -1.79 12.05 -14.45
N CYS A 55 -1.10 10.92 -14.70
CA CYS A 55 -0.89 10.38 -16.05
C CYS A 55 -1.57 9.03 -16.25
N ARG A 56 -2.13 8.85 -17.45
CA ARG A 56 -2.51 7.55 -17.99
C ARG A 56 -1.43 7.07 -18.92
N TYR A 57 -1.06 5.80 -18.80
CA TYR A 57 0.06 5.20 -19.53
C TYR A 57 -0.39 4.23 -20.62
N LYS A 58 0.52 3.94 -21.55
CA LYS A 58 0.45 2.81 -22.47
C LYS A 58 1.81 2.13 -22.58
N PHE A 59 1.81 0.82 -22.79
CA PHE A 59 3.01 0.07 -23.08
C PHE A 59 3.11 -0.17 -24.59
N HIS A 60 4.12 0.39 -25.23
CA HIS A 60 4.34 0.26 -26.67
C HIS A 60 5.83 0.25 -26.98
N ASN A 61 6.27 -0.61 -27.91
CA ASN A 61 7.68 -0.85 -28.24
C ASN A 61 8.55 -1.12 -27.00
N SER A 62 8.06 -2.01 -26.13
CA SER A 62 8.73 -2.41 -24.89
C SER A 62 9.04 -1.26 -23.92
N ARG A 63 8.27 -0.17 -23.98
CA ARG A 63 8.45 1.02 -23.14
C ARG A 63 7.11 1.54 -22.64
N TRP A 64 7.12 2.01 -21.40
CA TRP A 64 6.02 2.77 -20.81
C TRP A 64 6.07 4.23 -21.29
N MET A 65 4.95 4.73 -21.81
CA MET A 65 4.81 6.10 -22.29
C MET A 65 3.52 6.72 -21.76
N VAL A 66 3.54 8.03 -21.54
CA VAL A 66 2.33 8.80 -21.21
C VAL A 66 1.42 8.81 -22.44
N ALA A 67 0.17 8.42 -22.24
CA ALA A 67 -0.88 8.39 -23.26
C ALA A 67 -1.90 9.53 -23.08
N GLY A 68 -1.96 10.15 -21.90
CA GLY A 68 -2.86 11.26 -21.60
C GLY A 68 -2.94 11.54 -20.10
N LYS A 69 -3.96 12.33 -19.72
CA LYS A 69 -4.30 12.62 -18.33
C LYS A 69 -4.88 11.39 -17.64
N ALA A 70 -4.65 11.25 -16.33
CA ALA A 70 -5.27 10.20 -15.54
C ALA A 70 -6.80 10.33 -15.50
N ASP A 71 -7.45 9.17 -15.38
CA ASP A 71 -8.87 9.08 -15.06
C ASP A 71 -9.10 9.51 -13.60
N PRO A 72 -10.32 9.97 -13.23
CA PRO A 72 -10.63 10.35 -11.85
C PRO A 72 -10.22 9.29 -10.83
N GLU A 73 -9.57 9.73 -9.74
CA GLU A 73 -9.12 8.84 -8.67
C GLU A 73 -10.31 8.26 -7.91
N MET A 74 -10.25 6.96 -7.63
CA MET A 74 -11.27 6.25 -6.86
C MET A 74 -11.14 6.58 -5.36
N PRO A 75 -12.21 6.37 -4.55
CA PRO A 75 -12.14 6.58 -3.10
C PRO A 75 -10.99 5.78 -2.48
N LYS A 76 -10.08 6.50 -1.82
CA LYS A 76 -8.91 5.91 -1.16
C LYS A 76 -9.35 5.01 -0.02
N ARG A 77 -8.94 3.74 -0.08
CA ARG A 77 -9.18 2.77 0.98
C ARG A 77 -7.90 2.52 1.75
N MET A 78 -7.97 2.71 3.06
CA MET A 78 -6.92 2.35 3.99
C MET A 78 -7.07 0.88 4.37
N TYR A 79 -6.02 0.10 4.19
CA TYR A 79 -5.95 -1.26 4.68
C TYR A 79 -5.31 -1.27 6.07
N ILE A 80 -6.10 -1.51 7.10
CA ILE A 80 -5.60 -1.66 8.47
C ILE A 80 -5.05 -3.07 8.64
N HIS A 81 -3.83 -3.19 9.16
CA HIS A 81 -3.23 -4.49 9.43
C HIS A 81 -4.09 -5.24 10.48
N PRO A 82 -4.43 -6.53 10.27
CA PRO A 82 -5.36 -7.27 11.12
C PRO A 82 -4.93 -7.37 12.59
N ASP A 83 -3.63 -7.37 12.87
CA ASP A 83 -3.09 -7.37 14.24
C ASP A 83 -3.27 -6.01 14.96
N SER A 84 -3.79 -4.96 14.30
CA SER A 84 -4.02 -3.66 14.92
C SER A 84 -5.30 -3.64 15.80
N PRO A 85 -5.29 -2.93 16.95
CA PRO A 85 -4.15 -2.26 17.57
C PRO A 85 -3.25 -3.23 18.37
N ALA A 86 -1.93 -3.12 18.18
CA ALA A 86 -0.92 -3.92 18.91
C ALA A 86 0.07 -3.01 19.65
N THR A 87 0.79 -3.55 20.64
CA THR A 87 1.84 -2.78 21.32
C THR A 87 3.06 -2.58 20.43
N GLY A 88 3.87 -1.56 20.70
CA GLY A 88 5.13 -1.36 19.99
C GLY A 88 6.05 -2.58 20.09
N GLU A 89 6.07 -3.26 21.24
CA GLU A 89 6.82 -4.51 21.41
C GLU A 89 6.32 -5.62 20.48
N GLN A 90 4.99 -5.82 20.39
CA GLN A 90 4.40 -6.80 19.48
C GLN A 90 4.75 -6.50 18.02
N TRP A 91 4.69 -5.22 17.61
CA TRP A 91 5.01 -4.82 16.23
C TRP A 91 6.48 -4.97 15.87
N MET A 92 7.38 -4.73 16.82
CA MET A 92 8.82 -4.88 16.60
C MET A 92 9.29 -6.34 16.70
N SER A 93 8.48 -7.24 17.27
CA SER A 93 8.86 -8.65 17.48
C SER A 93 9.00 -9.47 16.19
N LYS A 94 8.29 -9.09 15.11
CA LYS A 94 8.25 -9.83 13.85
C LYS A 94 8.09 -8.89 12.66
N VAL A 95 8.32 -9.41 11.45
CA VAL A 95 8.06 -8.67 10.21
C VAL A 95 6.56 -8.42 10.06
N VAL A 96 6.20 -7.17 9.76
CA VAL A 96 4.83 -6.76 9.44
C VAL A 96 4.60 -7.01 7.95
N THR A 97 3.52 -7.71 7.60
CA THR A 97 3.26 -8.15 6.23
C THR A 97 1.85 -7.78 5.77
N PHE A 98 1.77 -7.09 4.64
CA PHE A 98 0.52 -6.68 4.02
C PHE A 98 0.11 -7.62 2.85
N HIS A 99 0.61 -8.86 2.85
CA HIS A 99 0.35 -9.85 1.78
C HIS A 99 -1.14 -10.21 1.58
N LYS A 100 -2.01 -9.92 2.55
CA LYS A 100 -3.46 -10.13 2.43
C LYS A 100 -4.18 -8.97 1.72
N LEU A 101 -3.53 -7.82 1.52
CA LEU A 101 -4.09 -6.73 0.73
C LEU A 101 -4.32 -7.20 -0.71
N LYS A 102 -5.47 -6.83 -1.27
CA LYS A 102 -5.88 -7.15 -2.63
C LYS A 102 -6.20 -5.89 -3.42
N LEU A 103 -5.81 -5.91 -4.69
CA LEU A 103 -6.06 -4.88 -5.68
C LEU A 103 -7.18 -5.30 -6.63
N THR A 104 -8.11 -4.40 -6.93
CA THR A 104 -9.24 -4.65 -7.83
C THR A 104 -9.46 -3.50 -8.80
N ASN A 105 -10.02 -3.81 -9.97
CA ASN A 105 -10.57 -2.83 -10.91
C ASN A 105 -12.09 -2.66 -10.78
N ASN A 106 -12.72 -3.36 -9.83
CA ASN A 106 -14.16 -3.27 -9.60
C ASN A 106 -14.49 -2.07 -8.71
N ILE A 107 -15.02 -1.00 -9.32
CA ILE A 107 -15.40 0.24 -8.63
C ILE A 107 -16.51 0.03 -7.60
N SER A 108 -17.33 -1.00 -7.80
CA SER A 108 -18.44 -1.37 -6.92
C SER A 108 -18.04 -2.47 -5.92
N ASP A 109 -16.75 -2.64 -5.64
CA ASP A 109 -16.28 -3.65 -4.70
C ASP A 109 -16.84 -3.41 -3.28
N LYS A 110 -17.43 -4.45 -2.69
CA LYS A 110 -17.97 -4.43 -1.32
C LYS A 110 -17.06 -5.10 -0.29
N HIS A 111 -15.95 -5.72 -0.71
CA HIS A 111 -15.06 -6.46 0.18
C HIS A 111 -14.01 -5.58 0.86
N GLY A 112 -13.93 -4.29 0.50
CA GLY A 112 -12.91 -3.39 1.03
C GLY A 112 -11.55 -3.51 0.33
N PHE A 113 -11.49 -4.11 -0.86
CA PHE A 113 -10.26 -4.19 -1.65
C PHE A 113 -9.84 -2.80 -2.14
N THR A 114 -8.55 -2.60 -2.38
CA THR A 114 -8.02 -1.36 -2.92
C THR A 114 -8.38 -1.27 -4.40
N ILE A 115 -9.19 -0.27 -4.76
CA ILE A 115 -9.68 -0.05 -6.12
C ILE A 115 -8.66 0.81 -6.86
N LEU A 116 -8.16 0.35 -7.99
CA LEU A 116 -7.19 1.04 -8.82
C LEU A 116 -7.66 1.08 -10.29
N ASN A 117 -7.29 2.13 -11.00
CA ASN A 117 -7.48 2.25 -12.43
C ASN A 117 -6.32 1.52 -13.14
N SER A 118 -6.65 0.74 -14.18
CA SER A 118 -5.61 0.11 -15.01
C SER A 118 -4.79 1.18 -15.72
N MET A 119 -3.52 0.89 -16.02
CA MET A 119 -2.63 1.79 -16.77
C MET A 119 -2.33 3.14 -16.08
N HIS A 120 -2.42 3.18 -14.74
CA HIS A 120 -2.04 4.32 -13.92
C HIS A 120 -0.89 3.93 -13.00
N LYS A 121 -0.10 4.93 -12.59
CA LYS A 121 1.04 4.73 -11.70
C LYS A 121 0.62 4.97 -10.24
N TYR A 122 1.11 4.12 -9.35
CA TYR A 122 0.72 4.13 -7.94
C TYR A 122 1.93 4.04 -7.01
N GLN A 123 1.79 4.61 -5.83
CA GLN A 123 2.76 4.56 -4.74
C GLN A 123 2.10 3.95 -3.49
N PRO A 124 2.53 2.77 -3.04
CA PRO A 124 2.18 2.26 -1.73
C PRO A 124 2.76 3.15 -0.63
N ARG A 125 1.98 3.43 0.41
CA ARG A 125 2.43 4.18 1.59
C ARG A 125 2.11 3.39 2.85
N PHE A 126 3.10 3.32 3.74
CA PHE A 126 2.97 2.66 5.03
C PHE A 126 2.78 3.71 6.13
N HIS A 127 1.81 3.49 7.00
CA HIS A 127 1.46 4.44 8.05
C HIS A 127 1.52 3.79 9.43
N ILE A 128 2.13 4.52 10.37
CA ILE A 128 2.14 4.20 11.79
C ILE A 128 1.33 5.26 12.53
N VAL A 129 0.32 4.83 13.28
CA VAL A 129 -0.51 5.71 14.11
C VAL A 129 -0.42 5.25 15.56
N ARG A 130 -0.01 6.14 16.47
CA ARG A 130 0.00 5.84 17.91
C ARG A 130 -1.42 6.04 18.46
N ALA A 131 -2.22 4.99 18.40
CA ALA A 131 -3.60 4.97 18.89
C ALA A 131 -3.95 3.60 19.47
N ASN A 132 -4.83 3.59 20.46
CA ASN A 132 -5.35 2.38 21.08
C ASN A 132 -6.71 1.91 20.53
N ASP A 133 -7.33 2.72 19.66
CA ASP A 133 -8.64 2.46 19.08
C ASP A 133 -8.67 2.96 17.62
N ILE A 134 -9.25 2.15 16.73
CA ILE A 134 -9.42 2.43 15.30
C ILE A 134 -10.35 3.63 15.08
N LEU A 135 -11.33 3.84 15.97
CA LEU A 135 -12.25 4.97 15.89
C LEU A 135 -11.54 6.33 16.03
N LYS A 136 -10.32 6.35 16.56
CA LYS A 136 -9.49 7.55 16.71
C LYS A 136 -8.69 7.89 15.46
N LEU A 137 -8.63 7.01 14.45
CA LEU A 137 -7.84 7.24 13.24
C LEU A 137 -8.14 8.59 12.56
N PRO A 138 -9.40 9.03 12.37
CA PRO A 138 -9.68 10.32 11.72
C PRO A 138 -9.09 11.54 12.43
N TYR A 139 -8.79 11.42 13.72
CA TYR A 139 -8.28 12.50 14.58
C TYR A 139 -6.81 12.31 14.98
N SER A 140 -6.18 11.22 14.54
CA SER A 140 -4.82 10.86 14.94
C SER A 140 -3.79 11.38 13.95
N THR A 141 -2.57 11.64 14.43
CA THR A 141 -1.44 11.99 13.57
C THR A 141 -0.84 10.75 12.91
N PHE A 142 -0.70 10.77 11.59
CA PHE A 142 -0.11 9.68 10.81
C PHE A 142 1.38 9.94 10.60
N ARG A 143 2.22 8.95 10.93
CA ARG A 143 3.61 8.90 10.45
C ARG A 143 3.64 8.06 9.18
N THR A 144 3.90 8.70 8.05
CA THR A 144 3.86 8.08 6.72
C THR A 144 5.27 7.80 6.23
N TYR A 145 5.49 6.58 5.75
CA TYR A 145 6.72 6.09 5.17
C TYR A 145 6.46 5.65 3.73
N VAL A 146 7.31 6.11 2.81
CA VAL A 146 7.20 5.84 1.38
C VAL A 146 8.52 5.22 0.92
N PHE A 147 8.41 4.11 0.18
CA PHE A 147 9.54 3.43 -0.45
C PHE A 147 9.37 3.60 -1.97
N PRO A 148 10.25 4.36 -2.65
CA PRO A 148 10.10 4.63 -4.08
C PRO A 148 10.29 3.40 -4.99
N GLU A 149 11.05 2.40 -4.52
CA GLU A 149 11.30 1.13 -5.23
C GLU A 149 10.05 0.24 -5.38
#